data_AF-A0AAX6MX70-F1
#
_entry.id   AF-A0AAX6MX70-F1
#
_cell.length_a   1.000
_cell.length_b   1.000
_cell.length_c   1.000
_cell.angle_alpha   90.00
_cell.angle_beta   90.00
_cell.angle_gamma   90.00
#
_symmetry.space_group_name_H-M   'P 1'
#
loop_
_entity.id
_entity.type
_entity.pdbx_description
1 polymer ?
#
loop_
_entity_poly.entity_id
_entity_poly.type
_entity_poly.pdbx_seq_one_letter_code
_entity_poly.pdbx_strand_id
1 'polypeptide(L)'
;MAVRGCIAFNGIYNWTKFLRDHPINEPDPDLEEQDDIMFRNDAHFLQMKQYTQALFVNPSHLFDSFASPSLFFFSPELLVPPNFTDSALSPGTSHFSHLSMEDGNGELILLFTHPRRRRLVFPPRTSTLQIPETLLLHTKPPPLSPSSLKKWQQEKKKTPSLEYPGNNFQSQAEELAKYMRASIDKSEVLRSFDPEQQEEEEDDGTDAWTKEAFRRIQTYNVGNITNNYTLSGKGGEIVAPWLETQFSGKPLRTSFAEDRFDPKYGRK
;
A
#
# COMPACT_ATOMS: atom_id res chain seq x y z
N MET A 1 -14.97 19.63 -13.84
CA MET A 1 -15.56 18.53 -13.05
C MET A 1 -14.52 18.07 -12.04
N ALA A 2 -14.88 17.93 -10.76
CA ALA A 2 -13.99 17.39 -9.73
C ALA A 2 -14.38 15.94 -9.42
N VAL A 3 -13.41 15.08 -9.18
CA VAL A 3 -13.66 13.72 -8.67
C VAL A 3 -14.14 13.85 -7.23
N ARG A 4 -15.39 13.45 -6.97
CA ARG A 4 -16.01 13.54 -5.62
C ARG A 4 -15.40 12.50 -4.67
N GLY A 5 -15.15 11.31 -5.17
CA GLY A 5 -14.50 10.24 -4.43
C GLY A 5 -14.09 9.09 -5.34
N CYS A 6 -13.32 8.16 -4.78
CA CYS A 6 -12.84 6.95 -5.42
C CYS A 6 -13.19 5.73 -4.57
N ILE A 7 -13.79 4.70 -5.18
CA ILE A 7 -13.96 3.38 -4.55
C ILE A 7 -13.15 2.38 -5.35
N ALA A 8 -12.41 1.55 -4.64
CA ALA A 8 -11.50 0.64 -5.29
C ALA A 8 -11.52 -0.71 -4.54
N PHE A 9 -12.03 -1.77 -5.19
CA PHE A 9 -12.17 -3.11 -4.61
C PHE A 9 -11.17 -4.08 -5.21
N ASN A 10 -10.32 -4.68 -4.37
CA ASN A 10 -9.28 -5.63 -4.79
C ASN A 10 -8.46 -5.14 -6.00
N GLY A 11 -8.26 -3.83 -6.13
CA GLY A 11 -7.33 -3.31 -7.14
C GLY A 11 -5.91 -3.55 -6.66
N ILE A 12 -5.08 -4.05 -7.57
CA ILE A 12 -3.68 -4.32 -7.27
C ILE A 12 -2.94 -2.98 -7.31
N TYR A 13 -2.38 -2.54 -6.19
CA TYR A 13 -1.85 -1.17 -6.08
C TYR A 13 -0.33 -1.04 -6.01
N ASN A 14 0.40 -2.12 -6.23
CA ASN A 14 1.82 -2.05 -6.57
C ASN A 14 2.27 -3.35 -7.26
N TRP A 15 2.49 -3.30 -8.57
CA TRP A 15 2.97 -4.44 -9.35
C TRP A 15 4.46 -4.74 -9.14
N THR A 16 5.25 -3.79 -8.63
CA THR A 16 6.67 -4.06 -8.34
C THR A 16 6.85 -5.09 -7.22
N LYS A 17 5.83 -5.32 -6.39
CA LYS A 17 5.79 -6.40 -5.39
C LYS A 17 5.80 -7.81 -5.97
N PHE A 18 5.58 -7.98 -7.28
CA PHE A 18 5.74 -9.29 -7.93
C PHE A 18 7.18 -9.61 -8.31
N LEU A 19 8.08 -8.62 -8.27
CA LEU A 19 9.49 -8.78 -8.62
C LEU A 19 10.22 -9.58 -7.55
N ARG A 20 11.13 -10.45 -7.98
CA ARG A 20 11.92 -11.32 -7.10
C ARG A 20 12.69 -10.54 -6.04
N ASP A 21 13.27 -9.41 -6.43
CA ASP A 21 14.12 -8.58 -5.57
C ASP A 21 13.33 -7.74 -4.57
N HIS A 22 11.99 -7.76 -4.60
CA HIS A 22 11.19 -7.02 -3.63
C HIS A 22 11.33 -7.66 -2.24
N PRO A 23 11.59 -6.89 -1.15
CA PRO A 23 11.82 -7.42 0.20
C PRO A 23 10.72 -8.34 0.74
N ILE A 24 9.50 -8.19 0.23
CA ILE A 24 8.34 -9.03 0.59
C ILE A 24 8.46 -10.48 0.10
N ASN A 25 9.28 -10.71 -0.92
CA ASN A 25 9.53 -11.99 -1.56
C ASN A 25 10.87 -12.61 -1.12
N GLU A 26 11.60 -11.97 -0.21
CA GLU A 26 12.76 -12.59 0.41
C GLU A 26 12.29 -13.80 1.23
N PRO A 27 12.91 -14.97 1.04
CA PRO A 27 12.51 -16.18 1.74
C PRO A 27 12.73 -16.00 3.24
N ASP A 28 11.75 -16.42 4.05
CA ASP A 28 11.92 -16.49 5.49
C ASP A 28 12.87 -17.67 5.83
N PRO A 29 14.07 -17.42 6.39
CA PRO A 29 15.02 -18.50 6.69
C PRO A 29 14.49 -19.50 7.72
N ASP A 30 13.45 -19.13 8.48
CA ASP A 30 12.82 -19.98 9.49
C ASP A 30 11.72 -20.90 8.92
N LEU A 31 11.37 -20.79 7.63
CA LEU A 31 10.29 -21.56 6.99
C LEU A 31 10.80 -22.34 5.77
N GLU A 32 10.27 -23.54 5.58
CA GLU A 32 10.46 -24.29 4.34
C GLU A 32 9.89 -23.49 3.17
N GLU A 33 10.64 -23.40 2.06
CA GLU A 33 10.35 -22.52 0.92
C GLU A 33 8.93 -22.74 0.36
N GLN A 34 8.45 -23.97 0.39
CA GLN A 34 7.11 -24.35 -0.09
C GLN A 34 5.98 -23.89 0.85
N ASP A 35 6.21 -23.93 2.17
CA ASP A 35 5.29 -23.41 3.17
C ASP A 35 5.27 -21.88 3.12
N ASP A 36 6.44 -21.24 2.97
CA ASP A 36 6.53 -19.78 2.90
C ASP A 36 5.74 -19.19 1.71
N ILE A 37 5.86 -19.82 0.54
CA ILE A 37 5.11 -19.43 -0.66
C ILE A 37 3.60 -19.63 -0.47
N MET A 38 3.19 -20.75 0.13
CA MET A 38 1.79 -21.14 0.28
C MET A 38 1.05 -20.31 1.36
N PHE A 39 1.73 -19.93 2.44
CA PHE A 39 1.12 -19.20 3.54
C PHE A 39 1.22 -17.67 3.41
N ARG A 40 2.19 -17.13 2.65
CA ARG A 40 2.34 -15.66 2.48
C ARG A 40 1.58 -15.09 1.29
N ASN A 41 1.42 -15.84 0.21
CA ASN A 41 0.86 -15.31 -1.04
C ASN A 41 -0.58 -15.79 -1.25
N ASP A 42 -1.47 -14.83 -1.49
CA ASP A 42 -2.85 -15.13 -1.87
C ASP A 42 -2.86 -15.88 -3.21
N ALA A 43 -3.70 -16.92 -3.33
CA ALA A 43 -3.85 -17.69 -4.57
C ALA A 43 -4.19 -16.79 -5.77
N HIS A 44 -4.96 -15.73 -5.54
CA HIS A 44 -5.23 -14.71 -6.56
C HIS A 44 -3.94 -13.99 -6.99
N PHE A 45 -3.04 -13.66 -6.06
CA PHE A 45 -1.77 -13.01 -6.40
C PHE A 45 -0.81 -13.96 -7.12
N LEU A 46 -0.81 -15.25 -6.79
CA LEU A 46 -0.06 -16.24 -7.55
C LEU A 46 -0.57 -16.34 -9.00
N GLN A 47 -1.89 -16.35 -9.19
CA GLN A 47 -2.50 -16.33 -10.52
C GLN A 47 -2.17 -15.02 -11.27
N MET A 48 -2.29 -13.87 -10.62
CA MET A 48 -1.99 -12.56 -11.22
C MET A 48 -0.51 -12.44 -11.61
N LYS A 49 0.40 -13.02 -10.81
CA LYS A 49 1.84 -13.10 -11.13
C LYS A 49 2.10 -13.83 -12.44
N GLN A 50 1.31 -14.86 -12.78
CA GLN A 50 1.41 -15.57 -14.05
C GLN A 50 1.00 -14.69 -15.24
N TYR A 51 0.06 -13.77 -15.04
CA TYR A 51 -0.39 -12.83 -16.07
C TYR A 51 0.50 -11.60 -16.21
N THR A 52 1.46 -11.36 -15.31
CA THR A 52 2.34 -10.18 -15.37
C THR A 52 3.00 -10.04 -16.74
N GLN A 53 3.49 -11.12 -17.33
CA GLN A 53 4.13 -11.08 -18.66
C GLN A 53 3.14 -10.81 -19.80
N ALA A 54 1.87 -11.18 -19.62
CA ALA A 54 0.81 -10.91 -20.60
C ALA A 54 0.28 -9.47 -20.49
N LEU A 55 0.26 -8.91 -19.29
CA LEU A 55 -0.20 -7.55 -19.01
C LEU A 55 0.87 -6.49 -19.30
N PHE A 56 2.14 -6.85 -19.13
CA PHE A 56 3.27 -5.94 -19.29
C PHE A 56 4.27 -6.52 -20.29
N VAL A 57 4.52 -5.78 -21.37
CA VAL A 57 5.49 -6.18 -22.40
C VAL A 57 6.93 -6.14 -21.86
N ASN A 58 7.24 -5.20 -20.98
CA ASN A 58 8.57 -4.99 -20.40
C ASN A 58 8.46 -4.86 -18.87
N PRO A 59 9.37 -5.45 -18.07
CA PRO A 59 9.40 -5.27 -16.62
C PRO A 59 9.43 -3.81 -16.15
N SER A 60 9.98 -2.89 -16.97
CA SER A 60 9.96 -1.45 -16.67
C SER A 60 8.54 -0.89 -16.50
N HIS A 61 7.54 -1.49 -17.16
CA HIS A 61 6.16 -1.02 -17.07
C HIS A 61 5.51 -1.33 -15.72
N LEU A 62 6.08 -2.22 -14.90
CA LEU A 62 5.61 -2.43 -13.51
C LEU A 62 5.86 -1.20 -12.63
N PHE A 63 6.82 -0.36 -13.03
CA PHE A 63 7.20 0.89 -12.37
C PHE A 63 6.41 2.10 -12.86
N ASP A 64 5.45 1.91 -13.77
CA ASP A 64 4.53 2.97 -14.18
C ASP A 64 3.57 3.30 -13.02
N SER A 65 3.51 4.56 -12.61
CA SER A 65 2.60 5.04 -11.57
C SER A 65 1.11 4.81 -11.91
N PHE A 66 0.74 4.74 -13.19
CA PHE A 66 -0.65 4.44 -13.57
C PHE A 66 -1.00 2.96 -13.44
N ALA A 67 -0.03 2.07 -13.67
CA ALA A 67 -0.20 0.65 -13.42
C ALA A 67 -0.12 0.32 -11.94
N SER A 68 0.78 1.00 -11.21
CA SER A 68 1.06 0.83 -9.79
C SER A 68 0.79 2.16 -9.05
N PRO A 69 -0.47 2.49 -8.72
CA PRO A 69 -0.84 3.79 -8.14
C PRO A 69 -0.09 4.19 -6.87
N SER A 70 0.41 3.22 -6.09
CA SER A 70 1.20 3.56 -4.90
C SER A 70 2.50 4.30 -5.26
N LEU A 71 3.03 4.14 -6.48
CA LEU A 71 4.23 4.82 -6.95
C LEU A 71 4.04 6.32 -7.18
N PHE A 72 2.81 6.84 -7.16
CA PHE A 72 2.61 8.30 -7.06
C PHE A 72 3.16 8.85 -5.74
N PHE A 73 3.19 8.02 -4.69
CA PHE A 73 3.50 8.45 -3.33
C PHE A 73 4.85 7.96 -2.80
N PHE A 74 5.50 7.01 -3.46
CA PHE A 74 6.83 6.55 -3.08
C PHE A 74 7.65 5.97 -4.24
N SER A 75 8.96 5.98 -4.10
CA SER A 75 9.90 5.30 -5.01
C SER A 75 10.21 3.87 -4.53
N PRO A 76 10.06 2.83 -5.38
CA PRO A 76 9.99 1.44 -4.93
C PRO A 76 11.32 0.74 -4.60
N GLU A 77 12.44 1.44 -4.41
CA GLU A 77 13.78 0.87 -4.09
C GLU A 77 14.32 -0.25 -4.98
N LEU A 78 13.65 -0.53 -6.10
CA LEU A 78 13.99 -1.66 -6.95
C LEU A 78 14.63 -1.17 -8.24
N LEU A 79 15.63 -1.91 -8.69
CA LEU A 79 16.12 -1.83 -10.05
C LEU A 79 15.14 -2.54 -10.98
N VAL A 80 15.06 -2.06 -12.22
CA VAL A 80 14.27 -2.73 -13.25
C VAL A 80 15.02 -3.99 -13.68
N PRO A 81 14.43 -5.19 -13.55
CA PRO A 81 15.08 -6.41 -13.99
C PRO A 81 15.04 -6.54 -15.53
N PRO A 82 15.92 -7.37 -16.12
CA PRO A 82 15.96 -7.56 -17.57
C PRO A 82 14.71 -8.26 -18.11
N ASN A 83 14.10 -9.11 -17.29
CA ASN A 83 12.90 -9.87 -17.57
C ASN A 83 12.13 -10.10 -16.26
N PHE A 84 10.96 -10.72 -16.32
CA PHE A 84 10.08 -10.87 -15.16
C PHE A 84 10.51 -11.95 -14.16
N THR A 85 11.47 -12.80 -14.51
CA THR A 85 11.89 -13.96 -13.70
C THR A 85 13.24 -13.76 -13.02
N ASP A 86 14.12 -13.00 -13.65
CA ASP A 86 15.50 -12.83 -13.22
C ASP A 86 15.62 -11.66 -12.25
N SER A 87 16.58 -11.79 -11.34
CA SER A 87 16.98 -10.70 -10.46
C SER A 87 17.71 -9.62 -11.25
N ALA A 88 17.40 -8.35 -10.97
CA ALA A 88 18.16 -7.21 -11.49
C ALA A 88 19.61 -7.19 -10.96
N LEU A 89 19.88 -7.92 -9.87
CA LEU A 89 21.19 -8.03 -9.23
C LEU A 89 22.03 -9.22 -9.77
N SER A 90 21.52 -9.98 -10.74
CA SER A 90 22.24 -11.11 -11.30
C SER A 90 23.48 -10.67 -12.09
N PRO A 91 24.66 -11.31 -11.88
CA PRO A 91 25.94 -10.85 -12.43
C PRO A 91 26.00 -10.79 -13.96
N GLY A 92 25.10 -11.48 -14.69
CA GLY A 92 25.04 -11.49 -16.16
C GLY A 92 24.27 -10.32 -16.80
N THR A 93 23.65 -9.45 -16.00
CA THR A 93 22.74 -8.40 -16.50
C THR A 93 23.35 -6.99 -16.53
N SER A 94 24.61 -6.90 -16.12
CA SER A 94 25.35 -5.69 -15.79
C SER A 94 25.90 -4.92 -17.01
N HIS A 95 25.19 -4.91 -18.14
CA HIS A 95 25.61 -4.15 -19.33
C HIS A 95 25.45 -2.62 -19.18
N PHE A 96 24.78 -2.15 -18.12
CA PHE A 96 24.70 -0.73 -17.75
C PHE A 96 25.34 -0.51 -16.37
N SER A 97 26.67 -0.58 -16.30
CA SER A 97 27.42 -0.30 -15.07
C SER A 97 28.27 0.95 -15.26
N HIS A 98 27.89 2.03 -14.58
CA HIS A 98 28.69 3.26 -14.47
C HIS A 98 29.61 3.16 -13.25
N LEU A 99 30.91 3.33 -13.51
CA LEU A 99 32.08 3.42 -12.61
C LEU A 99 32.52 2.14 -11.88
N SER A 100 33.47 1.45 -12.50
CA SER A 100 34.37 0.49 -11.85
C SER A 100 35.38 1.22 -10.95
N MET A 101 35.53 0.78 -9.70
CA MET A 101 36.78 0.95 -8.96
C MET A 101 37.36 -0.44 -8.73
N GLU A 102 38.59 -0.67 -9.17
CA GLU A 102 39.37 -1.84 -8.77
C GLU A 102 39.73 -1.69 -7.30
N ASP A 103 39.30 -2.63 -6.45
CA ASP A 103 40.04 -2.87 -5.22
C ASP A 103 41.32 -3.64 -5.54
N GLY A 104 42.38 -3.43 -4.76
CA GLY A 104 43.74 -3.93 -4.97
C GLY A 104 43.91 -5.45 -5.00
N ASN A 105 42.80 -6.21 -4.95
CA ASN A 105 42.74 -7.67 -5.02
C ASN A 105 42.04 -8.21 -6.29
N GLY A 106 41.65 -7.35 -7.24
CA GLY A 106 41.09 -7.78 -8.53
C GLY A 106 39.66 -8.33 -8.49
N GLU A 107 38.94 -8.16 -7.37
CA GLU A 107 37.52 -8.51 -7.26
C GLU A 107 36.66 -7.29 -7.64
N LEU A 108 35.78 -7.45 -8.65
CA LEU A 108 34.85 -6.41 -9.09
C LEU A 108 33.69 -6.28 -8.10
N ILE A 109 33.75 -5.28 -7.21
CA ILE A 109 32.61 -4.92 -6.36
C ILE A 109 31.65 -4.07 -7.18
N LEU A 110 30.57 -4.68 -7.68
CA LEU A 110 29.46 -3.97 -8.32
C LEU A 110 28.70 -3.14 -7.28
N LEU A 111 29.06 -1.86 -7.15
CA LEU A 111 28.35 -0.89 -6.31
C LEU A 111 27.06 -0.43 -7.00
N PHE A 112 26.05 -1.30 -7.07
CA PHE A 112 24.69 -0.88 -7.36
C PHE A 112 24.15 -0.11 -6.16
N THR A 113 24.16 1.23 -6.24
CA THR A 113 23.41 2.03 -5.26
C THR A 113 21.93 1.78 -5.48
N HIS A 114 21.33 0.96 -4.63
CA HIS A 114 19.88 0.75 -4.63
C HIS A 114 19.18 2.11 -4.55
N PRO A 115 18.16 2.36 -5.38
CA PRO A 115 17.34 3.56 -5.23
C PRO A 115 16.83 3.61 -3.79
N ARG A 116 16.91 4.76 -3.12
CA ARG A 116 16.42 4.88 -1.73
C ARG A 116 14.91 5.12 -1.71
N ARG A 117 14.22 4.59 -0.70
CA ARG A 117 12.78 4.76 -0.47
C ARG A 117 12.58 6.19 -0.10
N ARG A 118 11.94 6.92 -0.99
CA ARG A 118 11.58 8.30 -0.74
C ARG A 118 10.08 8.39 -0.85
N ARG A 119 9.46 8.95 0.19
CA ARG A 119 8.09 9.43 0.09
C ARG A 119 8.08 10.57 -0.91
N LEU A 120 7.23 10.45 -1.91
CA LEU A 120 6.99 11.48 -2.90
C LEU A 120 5.83 12.33 -2.39
N VAL A 121 5.95 13.64 -2.58
CA VAL A 121 4.87 14.56 -2.25
C VAL A 121 3.91 14.58 -3.43
N PHE A 122 2.75 13.95 -3.24
CA PHE A 122 1.70 13.86 -4.25
C PHE A 122 0.32 14.16 -3.66
N PRO A 123 -0.48 15.04 -4.29
CA PRO A 123 -0.13 15.86 -5.45
C PRO A 123 1.03 16.83 -5.15
N PRO A 124 1.77 17.31 -6.17
CA PRO A 124 2.81 18.32 -5.96
C PRO A 124 2.22 19.53 -5.22
N ARG A 125 2.98 20.15 -4.30
CA ARG A 125 2.47 21.27 -3.46
C ARG A 125 2.01 22.50 -4.26
N THR A 126 2.49 22.64 -5.49
CA THR A 126 2.08 23.71 -6.42
C THR A 126 0.78 23.38 -7.15
N SER A 127 0.32 22.13 -7.07
CA SER A 127 -0.92 21.68 -7.65
C SER A 127 -2.11 22.17 -6.82
N THR A 128 -3.19 22.53 -7.50
CA THR A 128 -4.48 22.78 -6.86
C THR A 128 -5.29 21.48 -6.69
N LEU A 129 -4.73 20.33 -7.09
CA LEU A 129 -5.36 19.03 -6.94
C LEU A 129 -5.28 18.56 -5.50
N GLN A 130 -6.37 17.98 -5.03
CA GLN A 130 -6.49 17.36 -3.72
C GLN A 130 -6.61 15.85 -3.88
N ILE A 131 -6.18 15.12 -2.86
CA ILE A 131 -6.49 13.68 -2.78
C ILE A 131 -8.00 13.57 -2.49
N PRO A 132 -8.78 12.86 -3.32
CA PRO A 132 -10.23 12.72 -3.11
C PRO A 132 -10.55 11.78 -1.94
N GLU A 133 -11.78 11.87 -1.42
CA GLU A 133 -12.30 10.84 -0.51
C GLU A 133 -12.21 9.46 -1.15
N THR A 134 -11.53 8.53 -0.48
CA THR A 134 -11.15 7.24 -1.06
C THR A 134 -11.53 6.10 -0.13
N LEU A 135 -12.26 5.13 -0.68
CA LEU A 135 -12.67 3.90 -0.01
C LEU A 135 -11.97 2.70 -0.68
N LEU A 136 -10.96 2.16 -0.01
CA LEU A 136 -10.24 0.96 -0.44
C LEU A 136 -10.86 -0.28 0.21
N LEU A 137 -11.41 -1.15 -0.61
CA LEU A 137 -12.04 -2.39 -0.17
C LEU A 137 -11.13 -3.56 -0.52
N HIS A 138 -10.95 -4.47 0.43
CA HIS A 138 -10.14 -5.65 0.22
C HIS A 138 -10.80 -6.90 0.78
N THR A 139 -10.49 -8.04 0.17
CA THR A 139 -10.87 -9.34 0.72
C THR A 139 -9.99 -9.72 1.91
N LYS A 140 -10.45 -10.72 2.66
CA LYS A 140 -9.68 -11.30 3.75
C LYS A 140 -8.37 -11.92 3.21
N PRO A 141 -7.21 -11.67 3.86
CA PRO A 141 -5.95 -12.27 3.45
C PRO A 141 -5.97 -13.80 3.71
N PRO A 142 -5.10 -14.55 3.01
CA PRO A 142 -4.94 -15.98 3.25
C PRO A 142 -4.54 -16.25 4.71
N PRO A 143 -4.98 -17.37 5.31
CA PRO A 143 -4.59 -17.69 6.67
C PRO A 143 -3.10 -18.00 6.74
N LEU A 144 -2.40 -17.37 7.69
CA LEU A 144 -1.01 -17.74 8.01
C LEU A 144 -0.95 -19.11 8.68
N SER A 145 0.21 -19.76 8.55
CA SER A 145 0.51 -20.96 9.33
C SER A 145 0.44 -20.68 10.84
N PRO A 146 0.16 -21.68 11.70
CA PRO A 146 0.03 -21.46 13.14
C PRO A 146 1.28 -20.86 13.80
N SER A 147 2.48 -21.21 13.33
CA SER A 147 3.76 -20.67 13.80
C SER A 147 3.91 -19.20 13.41
N SER A 148 3.71 -18.89 12.13
CA SER A 148 3.83 -17.52 11.59
C SER A 148 2.75 -16.59 12.15
N LEU A 149 1.54 -17.09 12.38
CA LEU A 149 0.46 -16.32 13.00
C LEU A 149 0.84 -15.91 14.43
N LYS A 150 1.41 -16.81 15.23
CA LYS A 150 1.85 -16.48 16.61
C LYS A 150 2.99 -15.46 16.59
N LYS A 151 3.99 -15.64 15.72
CA LYS A 151 5.11 -14.70 15.55
C LYS A 151 4.59 -13.31 15.17
N TRP A 152 3.75 -13.23 14.13
CA TRP A 152 3.13 -11.98 13.70
C TRP A 152 2.27 -11.32 14.78
N GLN A 153 1.45 -12.07 15.52
CA GLN A 153 0.64 -11.50 16.60
C GLN A 153 1.51 -10.94 17.73
N GLN A 154 2.62 -11.59 18.07
CA GLN A 154 3.56 -11.09 19.06
C GLN A 154 4.27 -9.84 18.58
N GLU A 155 4.72 -9.82 17.32
CA GLU A 155 5.35 -8.65 16.72
C GLU A 155 4.35 -7.51 16.63
N LYS A 156 3.13 -7.74 16.16
CA LYS A 156 2.07 -6.72 16.12
C LYS A 156 1.74 -6.13 17.49
N LYS A 157 1.86 -6.88 18.58
CA LYS A 157 1.73 -6.32 19.93
C LYS A 157 2.88 -5.35 20.28
N LYS A 158 4.08 -5.60 19.78
CA LYS A 158 5.27 -4.76 19.99
C LYS A 158 5.29 -3.57 19.04
N THR A 159 4.93 -3.80 17.78
CA THR A 159 4.86 -2.85 16.69
C THR A 159 3.44 -2.87 16.13
N PRO A 160 2.52 -2.10 16.73
CA PRO A 160 1.13 -2.11 16.29
C PRO A 160 1.01 -1.85 14.77
N SER A 161 1.91 -1.03 14.19
CA SER A 161 1.88 -0.58 12.79
C SER A 161 2.32 -1.66 11.81
N LEU A 162 2.61 -2.86 12.31
CA LEU A 162 3.00 -3.98 11.48
C LEU A 162 1.83 -4.40 10.60
N GLU A 163 2.07 -4.27 9.30
CA GLU A 163 1.16 -4.67 8.23
C GLU A 163 1.05 -6.21 8.21
N TYR A 164 0.00 -6.72 7.55
CA TYR A 164 -0.14 -8.16 7.35
C TYR A 164 1.00 -8.68 6.45
N PRO A 165 1.68 -9.77 6.83
CA PRO A 165 2.81 -10.27 6.07
C PRO A 165 2.38 -10.78 4.68
N GLY A 166 3.27 -10.70 3.71
CA GLY A 166 3.07 -11.21 2.36
C GLY A 166 2.26 -10.30 1.42
N ASN A 167 2.22 -10.69 0.15
CA ASN A 167 1.56 -9.94 -0.90
C ASN A 167 0.08 -10.38 -1.03
N ASN A 168 -0.83 -9.54 -0.54
CA ASN A 168 -2.27 -9.79 -0.55
C ASN A 168 -3.05 -8.47 -0.67
N PHE A 169 -4.36 -8.56 -0.95
CA PHE A 169 -5.18 -7.35 -1.15
C PHE A 169 -5.24 -6.46 0.09
N GLN A 170 -5.21 -7.03 1.30
CA GLN A 170 -5.19 -6.25 2.53
C GLN A 170 -3.90 -5.44 2.65
N SER A 171 -2.73 -6.08 2.53
CA SER A 171 -1.45 -5.39 2.66
C SER A 171 -1.24 -4.33 1.57
N GLN A 172 -1.71 -4.58 0.34
CA GLN A 172 -1.70 -3.60 -0.75
C GLN A 172 -2.60 -2.38 -0.48
N ALA A 173 -3.83 -2.61 -0.01
CA ALA A 173 -4.77 -1.54 0.29
C ALA A 173 -4.32 -0.70 1.51
N GLU A 174 -3.85 -1.35 2.57
CA GLU A 174 -3.33 -0.67 3.76
C GLU A 174 -2.09 0.18 3.45
N GLU A 175 -1.17 -0.34 2.62
CA GLU A 175 0.02 0.41 2.22
C GLU A 175 -0.34 1.63 1.36
N LEU A 176 -1.19 1.49 0.34
CA LEU A 176 -1.65 2.62 -0.45
C LEU A 176 -2.34 3.66 0.43
N ALA A 177 -3.24 3.25 1.33
CA ALA A 177 -3.93 4.16 2.24
C ALA A 177 -2.95 4.92 3.14
N LYS A 178 -1.95 4.23 3.69
CA LYS A 178 -0.90 4.84 4.52
C LYS A 178 -0.15 5.93 3.77
N TYR A 179 0.16 5.70 2.49
CA TYR A 179 0.82 6.71 1.67
C TYR A 179 -0.11 7.87 1.31
N MET A 180 -1.34 7.58 0.89
CA MET A 180 -2.32 8.62 0.60
C MET A 180 -2.52 9.53 1.81
N ARG A 181 -2.80 8.96 3.00
CA ARG A 181 -2.97 9.71 4.26
C ARG A 181 -1.76 10.58 4.60
N ALA A 182 -0.55 10.07 4.37
CA ALA A 182 0.67 10.81 4.64
C ALA A 182 0.94 11.94 3.64
N SER A 183 0.32 11.90 2.47
CA SER A 183 0.51 12.88 1.41
C SER A 183 -0.61 13.90 1.27
N ILE A 184 -1.72 13.74 2.01
CA ILE A 184 -2.62 14.88 2.24
C ILE A 184 -1.71 15.95 2.93
N ASP A 185 -1.83 17.23 2.58
CA ASP A 185 -0.97 18.29 3.15
C ASP A 185 -1.64 19.05 4.31
N LYS A 186 -0.93 19.28 5.42
CA LYS A 186 -1.44 20.02 6.60
C LYS A 186 -2.13 21.33 6.24
N SER A 187 -1.58 22.05 5.24
CA SER A 187 -2.14 23.32 4.77
C SER A 187 -3.49 23.18 4.06
N GLU A 188 -3.75 22.03 3.43
CA GLU A 188 -5.02 21.72 2.77
C GLU A 188 -6.15 21.65 3.80
N VAL A 189 -5.90 20.98 4.91
CA VAL A 189 -6.92 20.75 5.93
C VAL A 189 -7.13 21.97 6.82
N LEU A 190 -6.06 22.69 7.14
CA LEU A 190 -6.19 24.01 7.79
C LEU A 190 -7.02 25.00 6.95
N ARG A 191 -7.03 24.87 5.61
CA ARG A 191 -7.88 25.69 4.74
C ARG A 191 -9.34 25.23 4.70
N SER A 192 -9.60 23.95 4.92
CA SER A 192 -10.97 23.41 4.93
C SER A 192 -11.67 23.51 6.29
N PHE A 193 -10.93 23.79 7.37
CA PHE A 193 -11.49 24.00 8.70
C PHE A 193 -12.05 25.43 8.83
N ASP A 194 -13.31 25.52 9.24
CA ASP A 194 -13.94 26.79 9.63
C ASP A 194 -13.45 27.17 11.04
N PRO A 195 -12.94 28.41 11.25
CA PRO A 195 -12.43 28.86 12.55
C PRO A 195 -13.46 28.76 13.70
N GLU A 196 -14.76 28.80 13.38
CA GLU A 196 -15.84 28.75 14.36
C GLU A 196 -16.05 27.35 14.98
N GLN A 197 -15.55 26.28 14.37
CA GLN A 197 -15.64 24.91 14.90
C GLN A 197 -14.43 24.52 15.77
N GLN A 198 -13.49 25.44 15.98
CA GLN A 198 -12.21 25.20 16.63
C GLN A 198 -12.30 25.14 18.17
N GLU A 199 -13.40 25.64 18.76
CA GLU A 199 -13.52 25.79 20.22
C GLU A 199 -14.04 24.53 20.95
N GLU A 200 -14.54 23.50 20.23
CA GLU A 200 -15.18 22.34 20.87
C GLU A 200 -14.34 21.03 20.90
N GLU A 201 -13.22 20.94 20.17
CA GLU A 201 -12.42 19.69 20.07
C GLU A 201 -10.97 19.83 20.59
N GLU A 202 -10.77 20.37 21.79
CA GLU A 202 -9.51 20.27 22.52
C GLU A 202 -9.56 19.15 23.58
N ASP A 203 -9.53 17.84 23.22
CA ASP A 203 -9.12 16.79 24.19
C ASP A 203 -8.77 15.39 23.62
N ASP A 204 -8.09 15.30 22.49
CA ASP A 204 -7.40 14.05 22.17
C ASP A 204 -6.12 14.39 21.43
N GLY A 205 -4.97 13.94 21.92
CA GLY A 205 -3.62 14.30 21.45
C GLY A 205 -3.28 13.93 20.00
N THR A 206 -4.29 13.72 19.17
CA THR A 206 -4.28 13.41 17.75
C THR A 206 -4.42 14.71 16.94
N ASP A 207 -3.39 15.09 16.17
CA ASP A 207 -3.42 16.26 15.27
C ASP A 207 -4.69 16.18 14.39
N ALA A 208 -5.54 17.21 14.37
CA ALA A 208 -6.81 17.26 13.62
C ALA A 208 -6.63 16.87 12.15
N TRP A 209 -5.45 17.21 11.64
CA TRP A 209 -4.90 16.71 10.39
C TRP A 209 -5.05 15.19 10.16
N THR A 210 -4.60 14.41 11.14
CA THR A 210 -4.59 12.95 11.11
C THR A 210 -6.02 12.42 11.08
N LYS A 211 -6.90 12.99 11.89
CA LYS A 211 -8.33 12.62 11.90
C LYS A 211 -8.95 12.82 10.51
N GLU A 212 -8.70 13.96 9.87
CA GLU A 212 -9.19 14.23 8.51
C GLU A 212 -8.58 13.29 7.47
N ALA A 213 -7.27 13.00 7.55
CA ALA A 213 -6.64 12.05 6.64
C ALA A 213 -7.25 10.64 6.73
N PHE A 214 -7.55 10.17 7.94
CA PHE A 214 -8.23 8.89 8.17
C PHE A 214 -9.70 8.92 7.77
N ARG A 215 -10.41 10.04 8.01
CA ARG A 215 -11.80 10.23 7.57
C ARG A 215 -11.88 10.13 6.04
N ARG A 216 -10.95 10.77 5.34
CA ARG A 216 -10.89 10.85 3.88
C ARG A 216 -10.47 9.54 3.22
N ILE A 217 -9.50 8.83 3.80
CA ILE A 217 -8.94 7.60 3.23
C ILE A 217 -9.27 6.42 4.12
N GLN A 218 -10.27 5.65 3.72
CA GLN A 218 -10.80 4.53 4.48
C GLN A 218 -10.45 3.19 3.84
N THR A 219 -10.26 2.18 4.68
CA THR A 219 -9.88 0.82 4.28
C THR A 219 -10.81 -0.19 4.97
N TYR A 220 -11.50 -1.06 4.22
CA TYR A 220 -12.40 -2.05 4.81
C TYR A 220 -12.21 -3.47 4.26
N ASN A 221 -12.29 -4.43 5.18
CA ASN A 221 -12.37 -5.84 4.87
C ASN A 221 -13.82 -6.26 4.59
N VAL A 222 -14.10 -6.63 3.35
CA VAL A 222 -15.43 -7.04 2.88
C VAL A 222 -15.68 -8.56 2.95
N GLY A 223 -14.74 -9.31 3.53
CA GLY A 223 -14.85 -10.76 3.71
C GLY A 223 -14.25 -11.56 2.55
N ASN A 224 -14.80 -12.74 2.30
CA ASN A 224 -14.35 -13.61 1.21
C ASN A 224 -15.05 -13.22 -0.10
N ILE A 225 -14.34 -13.39 -1.22
CA ILE A 225 -14.92 -13.19 -2.54
C ILE A 225 -15.84 -14.37 -2.89
N THR A 226 -16.99 -14.08 -3.47
CA THR A 226 -17.73 -15.07 -4.26
C THR A 226 -17.10 -15.12 -5.64
N ASN A 227 -17.01 -16.30 -6.27
CA ASN A 227 -16.17 -16.63 -7.45
C ASN A 227 -16.19 -15.67 -8.67
N ASN A 228 -17.03 -14.63 -8.69
CA ASN A 228 -17.24 -13.73 -9.82
C ASN A 228 -16.54 -12.37 -9.67
N TYR A 229 -15.58 -12.20 -8.75
CA TYR A 229 -14.94 -10.91 -8.44
C TYR A 229 -15.96 -9.80 -8.08
N THR A 230 -17.16 -10.21 -7.68
CA THR A 230 -18.24 -9.31 -7.28
C THR A 230 -18.09 -8.93 -5.82
N LEU A 231 -18.46 -7.70 -5.50
CA LEU A 231 -18.52 -7.23 -4.14
C LEU A 231 -19.49 -8.10 -3.32
N SER A 232 -19.08 -8.52 -2.13
CA SER A 232 -19.93 -9.29 -1.22
C SER A 232 -21.10 -8.45 -0.69
N GLY A 233 -22.13 -9.08 -0.11
CA GLY A 233 -23.23 -8.35 0.54
C GLY A 233 -22.75 -7.34 1.60
N LYS A 234 -21.77 -7.77 2.42
CA LYS A 234 -21.08 -6.89 3.38
C LYS A 234 -20.40 -5.69 2.71
N GLY A 235 -19.79 -5.89 1.55
CA GLY A 235 -19.21 -4.79 0.80
C GLY A 235 -20.28 -3.80 0.30
N GLY A 236 -21.44 -4.30 -0.14
CA GLY A 236 -22.59 -3.47 -0.53
C GLY A 236 -23.11 -2.60 0.62
N GLU A 237 -23.21 -3.17 1.82
CA GLU A 237 -23.60 -2.46 3.05
C GLU A 237 -22.64 -1.32 3.43
N ILE A 238 -21.36 -1.44 3.07
CA ILE A 238 -20.34 -0.40 3.32
C ILE A 238 -20.36 0.65 2.20
N VAL A 239 -20.48 0.22 0.93
CA VAL A 239 -20.40 1.09 -0.24
C VAL A 239 -21.63 1.97 -0.39
N ALA A 240 -22.83 1.44 -0.16
CA ALA A 240 -24.07 2.19 -0.41
C ALA A 240 -24.16 3.48 0.44
N PRO A 241 -23.98 3.45 1.78
CA PRO A 241 -23.99 4.67 2.59
C PRO A 241 -22.87 5.64 2.22
N TRP A 242 -21.69 5.11 1.88
CA TRP A 242 -20.56 5.94 1.46
C TRP A 242 -20.88 6.69 0.16
N LEU A 243 -21.49 6.02 -0.83
CA LEU A 243 -21.93 6.64 -2.09
C LEU A 243 -23.00 7.71 -1.85
N GLU A 244 -24.00 7.44 -1.01
CA GLU A 244 -25.03 8.41 -0.65
C GLU A 244 -24.42 9.69 -0.05
N THR A 245 -23.38 9.55 0.75
CA THR A 245 -22.61 10.66 1.33
C THR A 245 -21.94 11.49 0.24
N GLN A 246 -21.28 10.84 -0.72
CA GLN A 246 -20.63 11.53 -1.83
C GLN A 246 -21.62 12.25 -2.75
N PHE A 247 -22.79 11.65 -2.99
CA PHE A 247 -23.82 12.26 -3.85
C PHE A 247 -24.59 13.38 -3.16
N SER A 248 -24.83 13.27 -1.85
CA SER A 248 -25.55 14.29 -1.08
C SER A 248 -24.69 15.50 -0.71
N GLY A 249 -23.36 15.36 -0.70
CA GLY A 249 -22.44 16.43 -0.31
C GLY A 249 -22.49 16.77 1.18
N LYS A 250 -23.11 15.91 2.01
CA LYS A 250 -23.19 16.05 3.47
C LYS A 250 -22.32 14.97 4.10
N PRO A 251 -21.48 15.28 5.10
CA PRO A 251 -20.62 14.28 5.75
C PRO A 251 -21.44 13.23 6.50
N LEU A 252 -20.92 11.99 6.55
CA LEU A 252 -21.49 10.89 7.35
C LEU A 252 -21.60 11.30 8.81
N ARG A 253 -22.81 11.27 9.37
CA ARG A 253 -22.99 11.10 10.82
C ARG A 253 -22.57 9.68 11.16
N THR A 254 -21.30 9.48 11.49
CA THR A 254 -20.72 8.17 11.77
C THR A 254 -21.16 7.64 13.13
N SER A 255 -22.03 6.63 13.16
CA SER A 255 -22.18 5.71 14.31
C SER A 255 -21.31 4.45 14.19
N PHE A 256 -20.44 4.38 13.18
CA PHE A 256 -19.59 3.21 12.88
C PHE A 256 -18.09 3.45 13.11
N ALA A 257 -17.69 4.67 13.51
CA ALA A 257 -16.29 5.05 13.67
C ALA A 257 -15.71 4.76 15.07
N GLU A 258 -16.56 4.48 16.06
CA GLU A 258 -16.10 4.37 17.46
C GLU A 258 -15.34 3.07 17.76
N ASP A 259 -15.44 2.03 16.94
CA ASP A 259 -14.95 0.70 17.31
C ASP A 259 -13.52 0.37 16.85
N ARG A 260 -12.78 1.31 16.25
CA ARG A 260 -11.43 1.03 15.72
C ARG A 260 -10.39 2.14 15.81
N PHE A 261 -10.56 3.09 16.73
CA PHE A 261 -9.50 4.03 17.06
C PHE A 261 -8.64 3.49 18.22
N ASP A 262 -7.47 2.91 17.91
CA ASP A 262 -6.44 2.62 18.90
C ASP A 262 -5.31 3.66 18.71
N PRO A 263 -5.15 4.64 19.62
CA PRO A 263 -4.38 5.87 19.42
C PRO A 263 -2.84 5.70 19.46
N LYS A 264 -2.30 4.49 19.21
CA LYS A 264 -0.88 4.20 19.43
C LYS A 264 0.10 4.61 18.32
N TYR A 265 -0.30 5.49 17.38
CA TYR A 265 0.62 5.98 16.32
C TYR A 265 0.82 7.49 16.36
N GLY A 266 1.28 7.98 17.50
CA GLY A 266 2.11 9.18 17.58
C GLY A 266 3.56 8.75 17.79
N ARG A 267 4.43 9.06 16.82
CA ARG A 267 5.91 9.01 16.82
C ARG A 267 6.61 8.34 18.03
N LYS A 268 7.48 7.36 17.75
CA LYS A 268 8.95 7.50 17.86
C LYS A 268 9.60 6.72 16.74
#